data_AF-A0A0L0H575-F1
#
_entry.id   AF-A0A0L0H575-F1
#
_cell.length_a   1.000
_cell.length_b   1.000
_cell.length_c   1.000
_cell.angle_alpha   90.00
_cell.angle_beta   90.00
_cell.angle_gamma   90.00
#
_symmetry.space_group_name_H-M   'P 1'
#
loop_
_entity.id
_entity.type
_entity.pdbx_description
1 polymer ?
#
loop_
_entity_poly.entity_id
_entity_poly.type
_entity_poly.pdbx_seq_one_letter_code
_entity_poly.pdbx_strand_id
1 'polypeptide(L)'
;MLTSRVICSAARVSSVVRPSALTIRANPVATFRSARPDLFQNTQADKRDAVVGAAAPENPGTTTQSGEHKSKLHGSYHWDFERALSIALVPLMTAPFIIGSHPYVDLGLGVVIPLHTHIGFDAVIEDYLPVRRNPIIHRVMKYSLYTATGLCLYGCYQFNTNDIGITEFVKRLWTGKQ
;
A
#
# COMPACT_ATOMS: atom_id res chain seq x y z
N MET A 1 15.04 -30.38 -68.26
CA MET A 1 15.53 -31.72 -67.88
C MET A 1 15.10 -32.00 -66.45
N LEU A 2 14.37 -33.10 -66.28
CA LEU A 2 13.95 -33.81 -65.05
C LEU A 2 13.14 -33.07 -63.98
N THR A 3 11.81 -33.10 -64.17
CA THR A 3 10.80 -33.19 -63.12
C THR A 3 10.83 -34.60 -62.50
N SER A 4 11.15 -34.73 -61.21
CA SER A 4 11.11 -36.01 -60.50
C SER A 4 9.85 -36.11 -59.63
N ARG A 5 8.93 -36.99 -60.05
CA ARG A 5 7.80 -37.48 -59.25
C ARG A 5 8.31 -38.60 -58.35
N VAL A 6 8.17 -38.46 -57.03
CA VAL A 6 8.39 -39.56 -56.08
C VAL A 6 7.04 -40.10 -55.64
N ILE A 7 6.97 -41.42 -55.75
CA ILE A 7 5.82 -42.31 -55.63
C ILE A 7 5.54 -42.63 -54.15
N CYS A 8 4.25 -42.66 -53.83
CA CYS A 8 3.64 -43.23 -52.62
C CYS A 8 4.24 -44.60 -52.23
N SER A 9 4.65 -44.76 -50.97
CA SER A 9 4.77 -46.08 -50.33
C SER A 9 3.99 -46.07 -49.01
N ALA A 10 2.97 -46.90 -48.95
CA ALA A 10 2.09 -47.08 -47.81
C ALA A 10 2.76 -47.99 -46.76
N ALA A 11 2.93 -47.49 -45.54
CA ALA A 11 3.21 -48.30 -44.36
C ALA A 11 2.04 -48.19 -43.39
N ARG A 12 1.27 -49.28 -43.33
CA ARG A 12 0.19 -49.52 -42.37
C ARG A 12 0.82 -49.84 -41.02
N VAL A 13 0.52 -49.09 -39.97
CA VAL A 13 0.84 -49.47 -38.58
C VAL A 13 -0.45 -49.44 -37.76
N SER A 14 -0.83 -50.63 -37.30
CA SER A 14 -2.00 -50.90 -36.49
C SER A 14 -1.81 -50.46 -35.02
N SER A 15 -2.91 -49.95 -34.46
CA SER A 15 -3.37 -49.95 -33.06
C SER A 15 -2.35 -49.87 -31.91
N VAL A 16 -2.53 -48.92 -31.01
CA VAL A 16 -3.08 -49.15 -29.65
C VAL A 16 -3.50 -47.78 -29.11
N VAL A 17 -4.81 -47.53 -29.04
CA VAL A 17 -5.37 -46.38 -28.32
C VAL A 17 -5.44 -46.77 -26.84
N ARG A 18 -4.57 -46.18 -26.02
CA ARG A 18 -4.70 -46.22 -24.56
C ARG A 18 -5.59 -45.05 -24.12
N PRO A 19 -6.76 -45.28 -23.52
CA PRO A 19 -7.50 -44.19 -22.90
C PRO A 19 -6.80 -43.81 -21.59
N SER A 20 -6.15 -42.64 -21.59
CA SER A 20 -5.67 -42.00 -20.36
C SER A 20 -6.89 -41.57 -19.54
N ALA A 21 -7.22 -42.35 -18.51
CA ALA A 21 -8.21 -41.96 -17.51
C ALA A 21 -7.67 -40.74 -16.73
N LEU A 22 -8.12 -39.55 -17.12
CA LEU A 22 -7.90 -38.31 -16.40
C LEU A 22 -8.80 -38.31 -15.16
N THR A 23 -8.30 -38.86 -14.05
CA THR A 23 -8.94 -38.69 -12.75
C THR A 23 -8.77 -37.24 -12.30
N ILE A 24 -9.80 -36.42 -12.52
CA ILE A 24 -9.91 -35.08 -11.94
C ILE A 24 -10.04 -35.25 -10.42
N ARG A 25 -8.93 -35.08 -9.69
CA ARG A 25 -8.98 -34.87 -8.24
C ARG A 25 -9.54 -33.46 -8.01
N ALA A 26 -10.80 -33.38 -7.61
CA ALA A 26 -11.35 -32.18 -7.01
C ALA A 26 -10.60 -31.89 -5.71
N ASN A 27 -9.84 -30.79 -5.68
CA ASN A 27 -9.24 -30.29 -4.45
C ASN A 27 -10.38 -29.69 -3.60
N PRO A 28 -10.56 -30.07 -2.33
CA PRO A 28 -11.59 -29.46 -1.51
C PRO A 28 -11.28 -27.96 -1.38
N VAL A 29 -12.29 -27.16 -1.72
CA VAL A 29 -12.36 -25.73 -1.45
C VAL A 29 -11.89 -25.48 -0.03
N ALA A 30 -10.82 -24.72 0.13
CA ALA A 30 -10.33 -24.28 1.42
C ALA A 30 -11.45 -23.48 2.10
N THR A 31 -12.12 -24.12 3.06
CA THR A 31 -13.13 -23.49 3.89
C THR A 31 -12.48 -22.31 4.61
N PHE A 32 -12.96 -21.10 4.33
CA PHE A 32 -12.51 -19.88 4.98
C PHE A 32 -12.82 -19.98 6.48
N ARG A 33 -11.82 -20.39 7.26
CA ARG A 33 -11.93 -20.48 8.72
C ARG A 33 -11.74 -19.06 9.24
N SER A 34 -12.83 -18.39 9.59
CA SER A 34 -12.81 -17.13 10.31
C SER A 34 -11.92 -17.30 11.55
N ALA A 35 -10.77 -16.63 11.56
CA ALA A 35 -9.95 -16.52 12.74
C ALA A 35 -10.81 -15.95 13.87
N ARG A 36 -10.64 -16.52 15.06
CA ARG A 36 -11.33 -16.11 16.28
C ARG A 36 -11.02 -14.63 16.55
N PRO A 37 -11.94 -13.85 17.12
CA PRO A 37 -11.59 -12.54 17.64
C PRO A 37 -10.72 -12.78 18.87
N ASP A 38 -9.40 -12.69 18.71
CA ASP A 38 -8.49 -12.66 19.84
C ASP A 38 -8.75 -11.35 20.59
N LEU A 39 -9.38 -11.52 21.75
CA LEU A 39 -9.61 -10.51 22.77
C LEU A 39 -8.32 -9.70 22.98
N PHE A 40 -8.42 -8.39 22.73
CA PHE A 40 -7.32 -7.42 22.85
C PHE A 40 -6.83 -7.36 24.30
N GLN A 41 -5.88 -8.23 24.64
CA GLN A 41 -5.28 -8.29 25.97
C GLN A 41 -4.10 -7.33 26.01
N ASN A 42 -4.39 -6.08 26.37
CA ASN A 42 -3.40 -5.09 26.78
C ASN A 42 -2.59 -5.67 27.95
N THR A 43 -1.48 -6.34 27.65
CA THR A 43 -0.46 -6.66 28.64
C THR A 43 0.29 -5.36 28.88
N GLN A 44 -0.26 -4.57 29.80
CA GLN A 44 0.43 -3.43 30.39
C GLN A 44 1.80 -3.94 30.85
N ALA A 45 2.85 -3.38 30.23
CA ALA A 45 4.25 -3.70 30.53
C ALA A 45 4.46 -3.59 32.03
N ASP A 46 4.70 -4.76 32.60
CA ASP A 46 4.75 -5.07 33.99
C ASP A 46 6.03 -4.48 34.59
N LYS A 47 5.83 -3.38 35.31
CA LYS A 47 6.84 -2.62 36.03
C LYS A 47 7.19 -3.40 37.31
N ARG A 48 8.04 -4.44 37.20
CA ARG A 48 8.60 -5.17 38.35
C ARG A 48 10.04 -4.76 38.61
N ASP A 49 10.21 -3.59 39.20
CA ASP A 49 11.37 -3.33 40.05
C ASP A 49 11.03 -3.85 41.45
N ALA A 50 11.72 -4.90 41.92
CA ALA A 50 12.20 -5.02 43.31
C ALA A 50 12.66 -6.45 43.66
N VAL A 51 13.95 -6.53 44.02
CA VAL A 51 14.45 -7.22 45.22
C VAL A 51 14.63 -8.74 45.12
N VAL A 52 15.87 -9.18 44.88
CA VAL A 52 16.76 -9.98 45.76
C VAL A 52 17.88 -10.58 44.90
N GLY A 53 19.15 -10.29 45.23
CA GLY A 53 20.28 -11.10 44.73
C GLY A 53 21.64 -10.43 44.64
N ALA A 54 22.33 -10.35 45.79
CA ALA A 54 23.78 -10.44 46.00
C ALA A 54 24.78 -9.62 45.14
N ALA A 55 25.62 -8.88 45.84
CA ALA A 55 26.75 -8.10 45.34
C ALA A 55 27.72 -8.88 44.43
N ALA A 56 28.03 -8.29 43.27
CA ALA A 56 29.17 -8.63 42.41
C ALA A 56 29.75 -7.31 41.84
N PRO A 57 31.09 -7.21 41.65
CA PRO A 57 31.81 -5.95 41.60
C PRO A 57 31.40 -5.05 40.42
N GLU A 58 31.31 -3.75 40.71
CA GLU A 58 31.05 -2.69 39.75
C GLU A 58 32.08 -2.70 38.60
N ASN A 59 31.61 -3.03 37.40
CA ASN A 59 32.36 -2.82 36.18
C ASN A 59 31.95 -1.44 35.65
N PRO A 60 32.86 -0.44 35.50
CA PRO A 60 32.51 0.92 35.05
C PRO A 60 32.19 1.00 33.54
N GLY A 61 31.52 -0.01 33.00
CA GLY A 61 31.20 -0.16 31.57
C GLY A 61 29.75 -0.50 31.27
N THR A 62 28.86 -0.60 32.27
CA THR A 62 27.43 -0.73 32.00
C THR A 62 26.81 0.67 31.91
N THR A 63 27.06 1.35 30.79
CA THR A 63 26.05 2.31 30.31
C THR A 63 24.76 1.51 30.21
N THR A 64 23.81 1.77 31.09
CA THR A 64 22.41 1.42 30.86
C THR A 64 22.05 2.08 29.54
N GLN A 65 22.26 1.37 28.42
CA GLN A 65 21.53 1.66 27.21
C GLN A 65 20.10 1.43 27.64
N SER A 66 19.41 2.51 28.02
CA SER A 66 17.97 2.58 27.91
C SER A 66 17.71 2.34 26.43
N GLY A 67 17.69 1.05 26.05
CA GLY A 67 17.46 0.62 24.70
C GLY A 67 16.13 1.23 24.34
N GLU A 68 16.19 2.25 23.49
CA GLU A 68 15.02 2.95 23.01
C GLU A 68 14.23 1.89 22.24
N HIS A 69 13.30 1.23 22.93
CA HIS A 69 12.49 0.17 22.36
C HIS A 69 11.59 0.86 21.35
N LYS A 70 12.06 0.94 20.09
CA LYS A 70 11.26 1.40 18.97
C LYS A 70 9.96 0.60 19.00
N SER A 71 8.86 1.27 19.30
CA SER A 71 7.60 0.60 19.55
C SER A 71 7.22 -0.18 18.29
N LYS A 72 6.98 -1.49 18.45
CA LYS A 72 6.59 -2.38 17.33
C LYS A 72 5.32 -1.90 16.61
N LEU A 73 4.57 -1.00 17.25
CA LEU A 73 3.34 -0.40 16.75
C LEU A 73 3.56 0.58 15.59
N HIS A 74 4.76 1.16 15.43
CA HIS A 74 5.00 2.18 14.39
C HIS A 74 4.71 1.67 12.96
N GLY A 75 5.10 0.43 12.65
CA GLY A 75 4.82 -0.17 11.35
C GLY A 75 3.35 -0.51 11.15
N SER A 76 2.63 -0.93 12.21
CA SER A 76 1.20 -1.22 12.12
C SER A 76 0.41 0.04 11.78
N TYR A 77 0.67 1.15 12.48
CA TYR A 77 -0.04 2.41 12.21
C TYR A 77 0.15 2.90 10.79
N HIS A 78 1.37 2.80 10.24
CA HIS A 78 1.64 3.20 8.87
C HIS A 78 0.84 2.35 7.86
N TRP A 79 0.86 1.02 8.04
CA TRP A 79 0.12 0.10 7.19
C TRP A 79 -1.40 0.32 7.28
N ASP A 80 -1.93 0.41 8.50
CA ASP A 80 -3.36 0.64 8.74
C ASP A 80 -3.81 1.96 8.12
N PHE A 81 -3.00 3.02 8.23
CA PHE A 81 -3.29 4.34 7.67
C PHE A 81 -3.31 4.33 6.14
N GLU A 82 -2.35 3.68 5.48
CA GLU A 82 -2.33 3.51 4.03
C GLU A 82 -3.59 2.81 3.52
N ARG A 83 -4.00 1.74 4.21
CA ARG A 83 -5.19 0.98 3.81
C ARG A 83 -6.46 1.78 4.08
N ALA A 84 -6.56 2.48 5.21
CA ALA A 84 -7.69 3.33 5.54
C ALA A 84 -7.90 4.44 4.49
N LEU A 85 -6.82 5.14 4.09
CA LEU A 85 -6.87 6.17 3.04
C LEU A 85 -7.30 5.58 1.70
N SER A 86 -6.76 4.42 1.33
CA SER A 86 -7.10 3.75 0.07
C SER A 86 -8.57 3.34 0.02
N ILE A 87 -9.10 2.79 1.13
CA ILE A 87 -10.51 2.41 1.26
C ILE A 87 -11.41 3.64 1.24
N ALA A 88 -11.03 4.71 1.93
CA ALA A 88 -11.81 5.96 1.97
C ALA A 88 -11.84 6.68 0.61
N LEU A 89 -10.77 6.57 -0.19
CA LEU A 89 -10.68 7.22 -1.49
C LEU A 89 -11.68 6.65 -2.52
N VAL A 90 -11.95 5.34 -2.48
CA VAL A 90 -12.87 4.67 -3.41
C VAL A 90 -14.29 5.27 -3.42
N PRO A 91 -15.01 5.38 -2.28
CA PRO A 91 -16.32 6.00 -2.26
C PRO A 91 -16.28 7.50 -2.51
N LEU A 92 -15.20 8.20 -2.12
CA LEU A 92 -15.03 9.63 -2.43
C LEU A 92 -14.93 9.87 -3.93
N MET A 93 -14.29 8.96 -4.67
CA MET A 93 -14.17 9.09 -6.12
C MET A 93 -15.48 8.78 -6.86
N THR A 94 -16.34 7.92 -6.30
CA THR A 94 -17.65 7.61 -6.89
C THR A 94 -18.76 8.57 -6.47
N ALA A 95 -18.65 9.21 -5.29
CA ALA A 95 -19.61 10.17 -4.77
C ALA A 95 -20.02 11.31 -5.74
N PRO A 96 -19.11 12.00 -6.45
CA PRO A 96 -19.49 13.11 -7.33
C PRO A 96 -20.30 12.69 -8.55
N PHE A 97 -20.28 11.39 -8.91
CA PHE A 97 -21.12 10.86 -9.99
C PHE A 97 -22.57 10.62 -9.56
N ILE A 98 -22.82 10.39 -8.27
CA ILE A 98 -24.16 10.11 -7.74
C ILE A 98 -24.81 11.41 -7.24
N ILE A 99 -24.08 12.19 -6.45
CA ILE A 99 -24.61 13.35 -5.72
C ILE A 99 -24.44 14.64 -6.54
N GLY A 100 -23.50 14.68 -7.48
CA GLY A 100 -23.15 15.89 -8.23
C GLY A 100 -22.03 16.69 -7.57
N SER A 101 -21.90 17.98 -7.95
CA SER A 101 -20.90 18.88 -7.33
C SER A 101 -21.36 19.20 -5.90
N HIS A 102 -20.58 18.79 -4.89
CA HIS A 102 -20.94 18.99 -3.49
C HIS A 102 -19.70 19.43 -2.69
N PRO A 103 -19.75 20.55 -1.95
CA PRO A 103 -18.56 21.13 -1.31
C PRO A 103 -17.88 20.18 -0.31
N TYR A 104 -18.64 19.36 0.44
CA TYR A 104 -18.03 18.35 1.34
C TYR A 104 -17.29 17.23 0.61
N VAL A 105 -17.76 16.82 -0.56
CA VAL A 105 -17.10 15.78 -1.37
C VAL A 105 -15.81 16.36 -1.96
N ASP A 106 -15.87 17.60 -2.43
CA ASP A 106 -14.72 18.33 -2.97
C ASP A 106 -13.65 18.61 -1.91
N LEU A 107 -14.07 18.98 -0.68
CA LEU A 107 -13.15 19.11 0.47
C LEU A 107 -12.54 17.76 0.85
N GLY A 108 -13.35 16.69 0.89
CA GLY A 108 -12.86 15.34 1.14
C GLY A 108 -11.83 14.90 0.11
N LEU A 109 -12.12 15.06 -1.19
CA LEU A 109 -11.21 14.77 -2.29
C LEU A 109 -9.93 15.62 -2.20
N GLY A 110 -10.07 16.91 -1.89
CA GLY A 110 -8.96 17.85 -1.74
C GLY A 110 -8.00 17.52 -0.58
N VAL A 111 -8.41 16.71 0.39
CA VAL A 111 -7.55 16.26 1.51
C VAL A 111 -7.06 14.83 1.31
N VAL A 112 -7.97 13.92 0.96
CA VAL A 112 -7.68 12.48 0.87
C VAL A 112 -6.75 12.17 -0.31
N ILE A 113 -6.91 12.85 -1.46
CA ILE A 113 -6.03 12.64 -2.62
C ILE A 113 -4.59 13.05 -2.29
N PRO A 114 -4.28 14.30 -1.84
CA PRO A 114 -2.91 14.68 -1.53
C PRO A 114 -2.28 13.82 -0.44
N LEU A 115 -3.04 13.40 0.59
CA LEU A 115 -2.52 12.53 1.64
C LEU A 115 -2.20 11.11 1.13
N HIS A 116 -3.06 10.51 0.30
CA HIS A 116 -2.80 9.20 -0.30
C HIS A 116 -1.54 9.26 -1.20
N THR A 117 -1.44 10.32 -1.99
CA THR A 117 -0.27 10.57 -2.85
C THR A 117 1.00 10.84 -2.04
N HIS A 118 0.92 11.52 -0.91
CA HIS A 118 2.06 11.76 -0.03
C HIS A 118 2.72 10.46 0.44
N ILE A 119 1.93 9.53 0.96
CA ILE A 119 2.46 8.24 1.46
C ILE A 119 2.99 7.39 0.30
N GLY A 120 2.31 7.41 -0.85
CA GLY A 120 2.77 6.72 -2.06
C GLY A 120 4.14 7.23 -2.52
N PHE A 121 4.33 8.55 -2.56
CA PHE A 121 5.64 9.12 -2.90
C PHE A 121 6.69 8.88 -1.82
N ASP A 122 6.30 8.81 -0.55
CA ASP A 122 7.24 8.49 0.52
C ASP A 122 7.85 7.09 0.35
N ALA A 123 7.03 6.10 -0.02
CA ALA A 123 7.49 4.76 -0.36
C ALA A 123 8.43 4.77 -1.58
N VAL A 124 8.09 5.53 -2.64
CA VAL A 124 8.95 5.68 -3.83
C VAL A 124 10.31 6.29 -3.47
N ILE A 125 10.35 7.29 -2.58
CA ILE A 125 11.62 7.89 -2.15
C ILE A 125 12.46 6.88 -1.37
N GLU A 126 11.87 6.11 -0.45
CA GLU A 126 12.60 5.12 0.34
C GLU A 126 13.15 3.98 -0.53
N ASP A 127 12.39 3.52 -1.52
CA ASP A 127 12.80 2.41 -2.39
C ASP A 127 13.92 2.80 -3.37
N TYR A 128 13.86 4.00 -3.94
CA TYR A 128 14.80 4.41 -5.01
C TYR A 128 15.94 5.32 -4.56
N LEU A 129 15.78 6.04 -3.45
CA LEU A 129 16.80 6.92 -2.90
C LEU A 129 17.25 6.44 -1.52
N PRO A 130 18.01 5.33 -1.45
CA PRO A 130 18.51 4.82 -0.18
C PRO A 130 19.46 5.82 0.48
N VAL A 131 19.26 6.06 1.76
CA VAL A 131 20.04 7.01 2.58
C VAL A 131 21.54 6.71 2.53
N ARG A 132 21.90 5.42 2.44
CA ARG A 132 23.31 4.98 2.40
C ARG A 132 24.07 5.51 1.19
N ARG A 133 23.41 5.67 0.03
CA ARG A 133 24.08 6.11 -1.21
C ARG A 133 24.10 7.63 -1.31
N ASN A 134 22.93 8.26 -1.14
CA ASN A 134 22.74 9.69 -1.40
C ASN A 134 22.03 10.38 -0.22
N PRO A 135 22.70 10.61 0.93
CA PRO A 135 22.05 11.13 2.14
C PRO A 135 21.52 12.57 1.97
N ILE A 136 22.22 13.39 1.18
CA ILE A 136 21.83 14.79 0.93
C ILE A 136 20.55 14.84 0.10
N ILE A 137 20.52 14.12 -1.04
CA ILE A 137 19.38 14.13 -1.96
C ILE A 137 18.16 13.53 -1.28
N HIS A 138 18.31 12.42 -0.54
CA HIS A 138 17.21 11.82 0.21
C HIS A 138 16.56 12.84 1.16
N ARG A 139 17.36 13.58 1.92
CA ARG A 139 16.86 14.60 2.85
C ARG A 139 16.14 15.73 2.11
N VAL A 140 16.71 16.24 1.03
CA VAL A 140 16.07 17.28 0.21
C VAL A 140 14.74 16.78 -0.34
N MET A 141 14.68 15.55 -0.85
CA MET A 141 13.46 14.95 -1.40
C MET A 141 12.36 14.79 -0.34
N LYS A 142 12.70 14.34 0.88
CA LYS A 142 11.73 14.24 1.99
C LYS A 142 11.16 15.62 2.36
N TYR A 143 12.01 16.64 2.48
CA TYR A 143 11.53 18.01 2.76
C TYR A 143 10.74 18.61 1.59
N SER A 144 11.15 18.35 0.35
CA SER A 144 10.37 18.79 -0.82
C SER A 144 9.01 18.09 -0.86
N LEU A 145 8.93 16.82 -0.46
CA LEU A 145 7.66 16.11 -0.42
C LEU A 145 6.71 16.70 0.65
N TYR A 146 7.21 17.01 1.85
CA TYR A 146 6.41 17.66 2.88
C TYR A 146 5.93 19.06 2.45
N THR A 147 6.81 19.87 1.86
CA THR A 147 6.45 21.21 1.37
C THR A 147 5.47 21.16 0.21
N ALA A 148 5.67 20.26 -0.76
CA ALA A 148 4.75 20.06 -1.88
C ALA A 148 3.37 19.60 -1.39
N THR A 149 3.32 18.72 -0.39
CA THR A 149 2.05 18.23 0.18
C THR A 149 1.31 19.33 0.92
N GLY A 150 2.02 20.14 1.72
CA GLY A 150 1.43 21.29 2.39
C GLY A 150 0.90 22.35 1.42
N LEU A 151 1.67 22.62 0.35
CA LEU A 151 1.25 23.55 -0.70
C LEU A 151 0.06 23.02 -1.49
N CYS A 152 0.03 21.72 -1.80
CA CYS A 152 -1.08 21.07 -2.48
C CYS A 152 -2.35 21.12 -1.63
N LEU A 153 -2.27 20.76 -0.35
CA LEU A 153 -3.40 20.86 0.58
C LEU A 153 -3.92 22.29 0.72
N TYR A 154 -3.03 23.28 0.84
CA TYR A 154 -3.42 24.68 0.88
C TYR A 154 -4.07 25.13 -0.43
N GLY A 155 -3.53 24.72 -1.57
CA GLY A 155 -4.10 24.98 -2.89
C GLY A 155 -5.49 24.39 -3.04
N CYS A 156 -5.68 23.12 -2.66
CA CYS A 156 -7.00 22.48 -2.65
C CYS A 156 -7.99 23.17 -1.70
N TYR A 157 -7.53 23.59 -0.52
CA TYR A 157 -8.37 24.34 0.42
C TYR A 157 -8.82 25.69 -0.17
N GLN A 158 -7.90 26.45 -0.76
CA GLN A 158 -8.22 27.71 -1.43
C GLN A 158 -9.18 27.50 -2.61
N PHE A 159 -8.93 26.48 -3.43
CA PHE A 159 -9.75 26.15 -4.60
C PHE A 159 -11.18 25.71 -4.24
N ASN A 160 -11.34 25.05 -3.09
CA ASN A 160 -12.66 24.64 -2.61
C ASN A 160 -13.43 25.75 -1.87
N THR A 161 -12.73 26.75 -1.32
CA THR A 161 -13.36 27.80 -0.50
C THR A 161 -13.62 29.09 -1.29
N ASN A 162 -12.69 29.48 -2.15
CA ASN A 162 -12.72 30.76 -2.87
C ASN A 162 -12.91 30.60 -4.39
N ASP A 163 -12.99 29.37 -4.89
CA ASP A 163 -13.17 29.07 -6.32
C ASP A 163 -14.34 28.08 -6.52
N ILE A 164 -14.57 27.63 -7.76
CA ILE A 164 -15.66 26.76 -8.21
C ILE A 164 -15.63 25.36 -7.54
N GLY A 165 -14.49 24.91 -7.04
CA GLY A 165 -14.31 23.56 -6.46
C GLY A 165 -13.80 22.52 -7.47
N ILE A 166 -13.17 21.46 -6.94
CA ILE A 166 -12.42 20.49 -7.74
C ILE A 166 -13.33 19.73 -8.72
N THR A 167 -14.52 19.28 -8.30
CA THR A 167 -15.34 18.42 -9.16
C THR A 167 -16.04 19.19 -10.27
N GLU A 168 -16.46 20.42 -10.01
CA GLU A 168 -17.02 21.30 -11.04
C GLU A 168 -15.94 21.81 -11.98
N PHE A 169 -14.73 22.11 -11.49
CA PHE A 169 -13.59 22.42 -12.35
C PHE A 169 -13.29 21.29 -13.33
N VAL A 170 -13.25 20.04 -12.86
CA VAL A 170 -13.03 18.87 -13.74
C VAL A 170 -14.13 18.74 -14.79
N LYS A 171 -15.40 19.02 -14.44
CA LYS A 171 -16.53 19.01 -15.39
C LYS A 171 -16.40 20.09 -16.47
N ARG A 172 -16.00 21.31 -16.09
CA ARG A 172 -15.76 22.41 -17.03
C ARG A 172 -14.57 22.12 -17.94
N LEU A 173 -13.49 21.59 -17.37
CA LEU A 173 -12.29 21.17 -18.10
C LEU A 173 -12.62 20.13 -19.18
N TRP A 174 -13.50 19.17 -18.87
CA TRP A 174 -13.92 18.14 -19.84
C TRP A 174 -14.84 18.69 -20.95
N THR A 175 -15.73 19.64 -20.61
CA THR A 175 -16.72 20.16 -21.55
C THR A 175 -16.17 21.33 -22.39
N GLY A 176 -15.05 21.93 -21.98
CA GLY A 176 -14.44 23.08 -22.65
C GLY A 176 -15.31 24.34 -22.60
N LYS A 177 -16.33 24.38 -21.75
CA LYS A 177 -17.19 25.55 -21.53
C LYS A 177 -16.73 26.24 -20.26
N GLN A 178 -16.36 27.52 -20.40
CA GLN A 178 -15.95 28.38 -19.30
C GLN A 178 -17.16 28.75 -18.42
#